data_AF-A0A356XH65-F1
#
_entry.id   AF-A0A356XH65-F1
#
_cell.length_a   1.000
_cell.length_b   1.000
_cell.length_c   1.000
_cell.angle_alpha   90.00
_cell.angle_beta   90.00
_cell.angle_gamma   90.00
#
_symmetry.space_group_name_H-M   'P 1'
#
loop_
_entity.id
_entity.type
_entity.pdbx_description
1 polymer ?
#
loop_
_entity_poly.entity_id
_entity_poly.type
_entity_poly.pdbx_seq_one_letter_code
_entity_poly.pdbx_strand_id
1 'polypeptide(L)'
;MEVKRLDSLVITKLANFAWLTGGRGFISLASEASCGILIVNRKAVVLVASNIEAERLKAEEGCHGMTLLPYPWHEPARRDALVRSAAGDNSQDDLALAEDFMDLRTCLDDAGITDYTWVGAQTARILEETMTGLVPGCAEFSLAGILSRHFWDCGIEPVTLLIAFDERIQQWHHPLPTSSRLKTRALASVCVRYHGLFVSASRMVN
;
A
#
# COMPACT_ATOMS: atom_id res chain seq x y z
N MET A 1 3.36 0.39 22.81
CA MET A 1 3.23 -0.69 23.84
C MET A 1 3.53 -0.19 25.25
N GLU A 2 4.69 0.41 25.52
CA GLU A 2 5.07 0.82 26.89
C GLU A 2 4.13 1.86 27.53
N VAL A 3 3.85 2.96 26.81
CA VAL A 3 2.96 4.04 27.26
C VAL A 3 1.58 3.50 27.66
N LYS A 4 1.03 2.57 26.87
CA LYS A 4 -0.29 1.97 27.09
C LYS A 4 -0.27 0.67 27.91
N ARG A 5 0.91 0.26 28.41
CA ARG A 5 1.12 -0.97 29.20
C ARG A 5 0.57 -2.24 28.53
N LEU A 6 0.74 -2.35 27.22
CA LEU A 6 0.34 -3.52 26.43
C LEU A 6 1.49 -4.54 26.35
N ASP A 7 1.14 -5.83 26.33
CA ASP A 7 2.10 -6.92 26.18
C ASP A 7 2.33 -7.29 24.71
N SER A 8 1.31 -7.10 23.87
CA SER A 8 1.41 -7.29 22.43
C SER A 8 0.47 -6.38 21.63
N LEU A 9 0.72 -6.30 20.33
CA LEU A 9 -0.11 -5.64 19.34
C LEU A 9 -0.54 -6.64 18.27
N VAL A 10 -1.80 -6.56 17.83
CA VAL A 10 -2.34 -7.38 16.74
C VAL A 10 -2.51 -6.52 15.50
N ILE A 11 -1.72 -6.78 14.46
CA ILE A 11 -1.71 -5.99 13.22
C ILE A 11 -2.54 -6.72 12.18
N THR A 12 -3.65 -6.10 11.80
CA THR A 12 -4.63 -6.66 10.86
C THR A 12 -4.80 -5.80 9.61
N LYS A 13 -4.55 -4.49 9.70
CA LYS A 13 -4.66 -3.56 8.57
C LYS A 13 -3.46 -3.71 7.64
N LEU A 14 -3.75 -3.68 6.34
CA LEU A 14 -2.73 -3.77 5.30
C LEU A 14 -1.71 -2.63 5.39
N ALA A 15 -2.17 -1.41 5.69
CA ALA A 15 -1.27 -0.25 5.80
C ALA A 15 -0.21 -0.44 6.88
N ASN A 16 -0.59 -1.01 8.03
CA ASN A 16 0.33 -1.23 9.15
C ASN A 16 1.20 -2.47 8.92
N PHE A 17 0.66 -3.52 8.28
CA PHE A 17 1.47 -4.65 7.83
C PHE A 17 2.58 -4.17 6.88
N ALA A 18 2.22 -3.45 5.82
CA ALA A 18 3.16 -3.00 4.80
C ALA A 18 4.19 -2.01 5.38
N TRP A 19 3.78 -1.14 6.30
CA TRP A 19 4.71 -0.25 7.01
C TRP A 19 5.71 -1.02 7.88
N LEU A 20 5.29 -2.07 8.58
CA LEU A 20 6.17 -2.86 9.45
C LEU A 20 7.13 -3.77 8.69
N THR A 21 6.70 -4.31 7.54
CA THR A 21 7.49 -5.34 6.83
C THR A 21 8.13 -4.85 5.53
N GLY A 22 7.71 -3.70 5.01
CA GLY A 22 8.01 -3.27 3.64
C GLY A 22 7.33 -4.13 2.57
N GLY A 23 6.56 -5.15 2.96
CA GLY A 23 6.00 -6.15 2.06
C GLY A 23 4.53 -5.94 1.71
N ARG A 24 4.05 -6.76 0.77
CA ARG A 24 2.70 -6.73 0.23
C ARG A 24 1.85 -7.79 0.91
N GLY A 25 1.14 -7.35 1.94
CA GLY A 25 0.19 -8.16 2.68
C GLY A 25 -1.15 -8.37 1.97
N PHE A 26 -1.29 -8.17 0.66
CA PHE A 26 -2.58 -8.25 -0.03
C PHE A 26 -2.59 -9.26 -1.18
N ILE A 27 -3.79 -9.72 -1.54
CA ILE A 27 -4.05 -10.45 -2.79
C ILE A 27 -4.70 -9.51 -3.82
N SER A 28 -5.59 -8.63 -3.36
CA SER A 28 -6.26 -7.61 -4.17
C SER A 28 -5.79 -6.21 -3.77
N LEU A 29 -5.60 -5.33 -4.75
CA LEU A 29 -5.28 -3.91 -4.49
C LEU A 29 -6.38 -3.19 -3.69
N ALA A 30 -7.61 -3.71 -3.69
CA ALA A 30 -8.73 -3.17 -2.93
C ALA A 30 -8.79 -3.66 -1.47
N SER A 31 -7.87 -4.54 -1.04
CA SER A 31 -7.86 -5.09 0.31
C SER A 31 -7.44 -4.04 1.34
N GLU A 32 -8.26 -3.83 2.37
CA GLU A 32 -7.86 -3.05 3.56
C GLU A 32 -7.21 -3.89 4.64
N ALA A 33 -7.55 -5.19 4.70
CA ALA A 33 -6.98 -6.14 5.63
C ALA A 33 -5.80 -6.87 4.98
N SER A 34 -4.80 -7.17 5.79
CA SER A 34 -3.69 -8.02 5.37
C SER A 34 -4.13 -9.49 5.31
N CYS A 35 -3.60 -10.25 4.34
CA CYS A 35 -3.73 -11.70 4.25
C CYS A 35 -2.87 -12.45 5.28
N GLY A 36 -2.00 -11.74 6.01
CA GLY A 36 -1.29 -12.23 7.19
C GLY A 36 -1.47 -11.28 8.38
N ILE A 37 -1.69 -11.84 9.57
CA ILE A 37 -1.81 -11.08 10.83
C ILE A 37 -0.47 -11.12 11.54
N LEU A 38 0.04 -9.97 11.95
CA LEU A 38 1.25 -9.90 12.76
C LEU A 38 0.88 -9.75 14.23
N ILE A 39 1.55 -10.48 15.09
CA ILE A 39 1.48 -10.28 16.54
C ILE A 39 2.86 -9.83 16.99
N VAL A 40 2.93 -8.56 17.38
CA VAL A 40 4.18 -7.91 17.79
C VAL A 40 4.21 -7.87 19.29
N ASN A 41 5.23 -8.47 19.90
CA ASN A 41 5.50 -8.36 21.33
C ASN A 41 6.97 -7.96 21.55
N ARG A 42 7.38 -7.79 22.81
CA ARG A 42 8.75 -7.34 23.14
C ARG A 42 9.87 -8.31 22.76
N LYS A 43 9.55 -9.57 22.47
CA LYS A 43 10.52 -10.64 22.21
C LYS A 43 10.60 -11.04 20.74
N ALA A 44 9.47 -10.99 20.04
CA ALA A 44 9.37 -11.48 18.67
C ALA A 44 8.17 -10.87 17.93
N VAL A 45 8.20 -11.03 16.60
CA VAL A 45 7.05 -10.86 15.72
C VAL A 45 6.59 -12.24 15.26
N VAL A 46 5.32 -12.53 15.46
CA VAL A 46 4.68 -13.78 15.03
C VAL A 46 3.79 -13.49 13.82
N LEU A 47 3.96 -14.24 12.74
CA LEU A 47 3.10 -14.21 11.57
C LEU A 47 2.04 -15.31 11.69
N VAL A 48 0.77 -14.94 11.75
CA VAL A 48 -0.36 -15.86 11.61
C VAL A 48 -0.90 -15.73 10.18
N ALA A 49 -0.75 -16.77 9.37
CA ALA A 49 -1.12 -16.74 7.96
C ALA A 49 -1.74 -18.07 7.51
N SER A 50 -2.55 -18.03 6.45
CA SER A 50 -3.08 -19.25 5.86
C SER A 50 -1.94 -20.09 5.26
N ASN A 51 -2.12 -21.40 5.19
CA ASN A 51 -1.13 -22.32 4.62
C ASN A 51 -0.83 -22.07 3.13
N ILE A 52 -1.69 -21.33 2.42
CA ILE A 52 -1.48 -20.96 1.02
C ILE A 52 -0.75 -19.63 0.83
N GLU A 53 -0.70 -18.77 1.85
CA GLU A 53 0.02 -17.48 1.81
C GLU A 53 1.32 -17.48 2.60
N ALA A 54 1.44 -18.34 3.61
CA ALA A 54 2.50 -18.30 4.61
C ALA A 54 3.92 -18.31 4.02
N GLU A 55 4.19 -19.21 3.07
CA GLU A 55 5.52 -19.32 2.46
C GLU A 55 5.85 -18.10 1.60
N ARG A 56 4.88 -17.61 0.81
CA ARG A 56 5.05 -16.39 -0.01
C ARG A 56 5.34 -15.18 0.86
N LEU A 57 4.55 -14.97 1.93
CA LEU A 57 4.76 -13.83 2.84
C LEU A 57 6.17 -13.82 3.45
N LYS A 58 6.69 -15.00 3.81
CA LYS A 58 8.06 -15.13 4.33
C LYS A 58 9.14 -14.92 3.27
N ALA A 59 8.94 -15.48 2.08
CA ALA A 59 9.93 -15.45 1.01
C ALA A 59 10.01 -14.08 0.33
N GLU A 60 8.87 -13.40 0.16
CA GLU A 60 8.76 -12.24 -0.72
C GLU A 60 8.34 -10.95 0.00
N GLU A 61 7.62 -11.03 1.13
CA GLU A 61 6.90 -9.87 1.71
C GLU A 61 7.43 -9.41 3.07
N GLY A 62 8.74 -9.55 3.28
CA GLY A 62 9.41 -9.00 4.46
C GLY A 62 9.11 -9.73 5.78
N CYS A 63 8.45 -10.90 5.74
CA CYS A 63 8.19 -11.71 6.94
C CYS A 63 9.30 -12.75 7.25
N HIS A 64 10.49 -12.59 6.68
CA HIS A 64 11.62 -13.46 6.97
C HIS A 64 12.02 -13.34 8.45
N GLY A 65 12.42 -14.45 9.08
CA GLY A 65 12.81 -14.49 10.49
C GLY A 65 11.66 -14.41 11.51
N MET A 66 10.41 -14.18 11.07
CA MET A 66 9.24 -14.20 11.95
C MET A 66 8.83 -15.64 12.31
N THR A 67 8.32 -15.83 13.53
CA THR A 67 7.73 -17.11 13.93
C THR A 67 6.41 -17.31 13.19
N LEU A 68 6.32 -18.34 12.35
CA LEU A 68 5.12 -18.63 11.57
C LEU A 68 4.16 -19.57 12.32
N LEU A 69 2.90 -19.16 12.41
CA LEU A 69 1.78 -19.99 12.84
C LEU A 69 0.81 -20.17 11.66
N PRO A 70 0.96 -21.25 10.87
CA PRO A 70 0.09 -21.47 9.72
C PRO A 70 -1.26 -22.08 10.14
N TYR A 71 -2.31 -21.80 9.38
CA TYR A 71 -3.61 -22.46 9.52
C TYR A 71 -4.18 -22.89 8.15
N PRO A 72 -5.00 -23.95 8.06
CA PRO A 72 -5.69 -24.30 6.81
C PRO A 72 -6.61 -23.16 6.36
N TRP A 73 -6.49 -22.70 5.12
CA TRP A 73 -7.22 -21.52 4.63
C TRP A 73 -8.75 -21.58 4.79
N HIS A 74 -9.33 -22.79 4.83
CA HIS A 74 -10.77 -23.03 5.00
C HIS A 74 -11.23 -23.12 6.47
N GLU A 75 -10.33 -22.94 7.44
CA GLU A 75 -10.61 -23.01 8.89
C GLU A 75 -10.37 -21.66 9.59
N PRO A 76 -11.24 -20.64 9.41
CA PRO A 76 -11.06 -19.33 10.05
C PRO A 76 -11.12 -19.39 11.59
N ALA A 77 -11.84 -20.36 12.17
CA ALA A 77 -11.86 -20.56 13.62
C ALA A 77 -10.46 -20.90 14.18
N ARG A 78 -9.62 -21.58 13.40
CA ARG A 78 -8.25 -21.93 13.79
C ARG A 78 -7.33 -20.71 13.73
N ARG A 79 -7.51 -19.82 12.74
CA ARG A 79 -6.86 -18.49 12.73
C ARG A 79 -7.17 -17.75 14.03
N ASP A 80 -8.44 -17.65 14.40
CA ASP A 80 -8.84 -16.86 15.57
C ASP A 80 -8.29 -17.44 16.88
N ALA A 81 -8.22 -18.77 16.99
CA ALA A 81 -7.60 -19.45 18.12
C ALA A 81 -6.08 -19.17 18.20
N LEU A 82 -5.36 -19.23 17.07
CA LEU A 82 -3.94 -18.91 17.01
C LEU A 82 -3.68 -17.44 17.37
N VAL A 83 -4.47 -16.51 16.83
CA VAL A 83 -4.33 -15.09 17.12
C VAL A 83 -4.53 -14.82 18.61
N ARG A 84 -5.62 -15.33 19.21
CA ARG A 84 -5.86 -15.18 20.66
C ARG A 84 -4.72 -15.77 21.50
N SER A 85 -4.28 -16.98 21.16
CA SER A 85 -3.22 -17.66 21.90
C SER A 85 -1.88 -16.93 21.85
N ALA A 86 -1.53 -16.35 20.69
CA ALA A 86 -0.24 -15.68 20.51
C ALA A 86 -0.25 -14.22 20.99
N ALA A 87 -1.40 -13.53 20.94
CA ALA A 87 -1.54 -12.16 21.41
C ALA A 87 -1.57 -12.08 22.95
N GLY A 88 -2.23 -13.04 23.60
CA GLY A 88 -2.46 -13.01 25.04
C GLY A 88 -3.50 -11.96 25.46
N ASP A 89 -3.79 -11.93 26.76
CA ASP A 89 -4.96 -11.23 27.29
C ASP A 89 -4.83 -9.70 27.28
N ASN A 90 -3.62 -9.16 27.35
CA ASN A 90 -3.34 -7.73 27.41
C ASN A 90 -2.77 -7.22 26.07
N SER A 91 -3.58 -7.39 25.03
CA SER A 91 -3.29 -7.02 23.65
C SER A 91 -4.32 -6.03 23.12
N GLN A 92 -3.92 -5.22 22.13
CA GLN A 92 -4.85 -4.43 21.34
C GLN A 92 -4.53 -4.57 19.87
N ASP A 93 -5.57 -4.49 19.04
CA ASP A 93 -5.40 -4.46 17.59
C ASP A 93 -5.06 -3.05 17.10
N ASP A 94 -4.60 -3.00 15.86
CA ASP A 94 -4.21 -1.77 15.19
C ASP A 94 -5.39 -0.89 14.75
N LEU A 95 -6.63 -1.38 14.89
CA LEU A 95 -7.83 -0.56 14.72
C LEU A 95 -8.11 0.26 16.00
N ALA A 96 -7.98 -0.36 17.18
CA ALA A 96 -8.12 0.32 18.47
C ALA A 96 -7.02 1.38 18.70
N LEU A 97 -5.88 1.24 18.01
CA LEU A 97 -4.71 2.12 18.10
C LEU A 97 -4.49 2.95 16.82
N ALA A 98 -5.54 3.24 16.06
CA ALA A 98 -5.42 3.88 14.75
C ALA A 98 -4.66 5.22 14.78
N GLU A 99 -4.91 6.07 15.78
CA GLU A 99 -4.21 7.35 15.97
C GLU A 99 -2.72 7.14 16.28
N ASP A 100 -2.40 6.21 17.18
CA ASP A 100 -1.01 5.89 17.52
C ASP A 100 -0.22 5.38 16.30
N PHE A 101 -0.83 4.52 15.48
CA PHE A 101 -0.22 4.06 14.24
C PHE A 101 -0.09 5.18 13.20
N MET A 102 -1.02 6.12 13.17
CA MET A 102 -0.92 7.27 12.29
C MET A 102 0.30 8.11 12.65
N ASP A 103 0.47 8.46 13.93
CA ASP A 103 1.63 9.22 14.40
C ASP A 103 2.95 8.51 14.09
N LEU A 104 3.03 7.20 14.37
CA LEU A 104 4.21 6.39 14.07
C LEU A 104 4.56 6.40 12.58
N ARG A 105 3.57 6.28 11.70
CA ARG A 105 3.77 6.23 10.25
C ARG A 105 4.13 7.58 9.62
N THR A 106 3.93 8.68 10.34
CA THR A 106 4.33 10.03 9.86
C THR A 106 5.80 10.36 10.11
N CYS A 107 6.49 9.58 10.95
CA CYS A 107 7.92 9.72 11.17
C CYS A 107 8.69 8.67 10.35
N LEU A 108 9.53 9.10 9.42
CA LEU A 108 10.38 8.21 8.63
C LEU A 108 11.76 8.06 9.28
N ASP A 109 12.27 6.84 9.30
CA ASP A 109 13.68 6.55 9.59
C ASP A 109 14.53 6.69 8.30
N ASP A 110 15.83 6.45 8.40
CA ASP A 110 16.76 6.62 7.28
C ASP A 110 16.41 5.71 6.07
N ALA A 111 15.94 4.49 6.34
CA ALA A 111 15.49 3.56 5.31
C ALA A 111 14.22 4.08 4.64
N GLY A 112 13.24 4.53 5.43
CA GLY A 112 12.01 5.15 4.94
C GLY A 112 12.28 6.41 4.12
N ILE A 113 13.21 7.27 4.53
CA ILE A 113 13.61 8.47 3.77
C ILE A 113 14.23 8.06 2.43
N THR A 114 15.07 7.04 2.42
CA THR A 114 15.72 6.52 1.20
C THR A 114 14.67 6.01 0.21
N ASP A 115 13.76 5.14 0.67
CA ASP A 115 12.70 4.60 -0.16
C ASP A 115 11.72 5.69 -0.64
N TYR A 116 11.35 6.62 0.24
CA TYR A 116 10.46 7.74 -0.09
C TYR A 116 11.07 8.65 -1.16
N THR A 117 12.37 8.95 -1.05
CA THR A 117 13.09 9.75 -2.03
C THR A 117 13.16 9.04 -3.38
N TRP A 118 13.46 7.74 -3.38
CA TRP A 118 13.52 6.94 -4.59
C TRP A 118 12.17 6.85 -5.31
N VAL A 119 11.10 6.47 -4.60
CA VAL A 119 9.76 6.33 -5.20
C VAL A 119 9.21 7.70 -5.62
N GLY A 120 9.54 8.77 -4.87
CA GLY A 120 9.23 10.15 -5.26
C GLY A 120 9.85 10.53 -6.60
N ALA A 121 11.14 10.25 -6.78
CA ALA A 121 11.85 10.51 -8.02
C ALA A 121 11.31 9.67 -9.19
N GLN A 122 11.04 8.37 -8.99
CA GLN A 122 10.44 7.52 -10.01
C GLN A 122 9.04 8.00 -10.41
N THR A 123 8.22 8.39 -9.43
CA THR A 123 6.87 8.90 -9.69
C THR A 123 6.89 10.17 -10.53
N ALA A 124 7.76 11.12 -10.18
CA ALA A 124 7.92 12.34 -10.96
C ALA A 124 8.40 12.04 -12.39
N ARG A 125 9.39 11.15 -12.54
CA ARG A 125 9.94 10.76 -13.84
C ARG A 125 8.90 10.09 -14.74
N ILE A 126 8.20 9.07 -14.22
CA ILE A 126 7.14 8.34 -14.96
C ILE A 126 6.04 9.29 -15.40
N LEU A 127 5.58 10.18 -14.52
CA LEU A 127 4.59 11.19 -14.87
C LEU A 127 5.10 12.11 -15.98
N GLU A 128 6.31 12.65 -15.85
CA GLU A 128 6.86 13.59 -16.83
C GLU A 128 7.01 12.94 -18.21
N GLU A 129 7.66 11.79 -18.29
CA GLU A 129 7.88 11.06 -19.55
C GLU A 129 6.56 10.65 -20.22
N THR A 130 5.60 10.18 -19.42
CA THR A 130 4.30 9.75 -19.96
C THR A 130 3.46 10.93 -20.44
N MET A 131 3.40 12.01 -19.65
CA MET A 131 2.54 13.15 -19.94
C MET A 131 3.09 13.99 -21.11
N THR A 132 4.40 14.13 -21.23
CA THR A 132 5.04 14.87 -22.35
C THR A 132 4.96 14.11 -23.67
N GLY A 133 4.80 12.79 -23.66
CA GLY A 133 4.60 11.95 -24.84
C GLY A 133 3.15 11.84 -25.33
N LEU A 134 2.20 12.56 -24.73
CA LEU A 134 0.80 12.49 -25.10
C LEU A 134 0.54 13.03 -26.51
N VAL A 135 -0.40 12.39 -27.21
CA VAL A 135 -0.81 12.77 -28.57
C VAL A 135 -2.30 13.12 -28.55
N PRO A 136 -2.73 14.23 -29.18
CA PRO A 136 -4.15 14.54 -29.32
C PRO A 136 -4.95 13.37 -29.87
N GLY A 137 -6.14 13.16 -29.30
CA GLY A 137 -7.03 12.06 -29.62
C GLY A 137 -6.88 10.83 -28.73
N CYS A 138 -5.83 10.70 -27.92
CA CYS A 138 -5.73 9.59 -26.95
C CYS A 138 -6.83 9.69 -25.87
N ALA A 139 -7.29 8.55 -25.35
CA ALA A 139 -8.31 8.52 -24.29
C ALA A 139 -7.68 8.58 -22.89
N GLU A 140 -8.38 9.11 -21.90
CA GLU A 140 -7.92 9.14 -20.49
C GLU A 140 -7.65 7.71 -19.98
N PHE A 141 -8.47 6.72 -20.36
CA PHE A 141 -8.22 5.30 -20.08
C PHE A 141 -6.88 4.80 -20.64
N SER A 142 -6.47 5.26 -21.83
CA SER A 142 -5.18 4.88 -22.41
C SER A 142 -4.03 5.41 -21.57
N LEU A 143 -4.12 6.67 -21.11
CA LEU A 143 -3.14 7.25 -20.20
C LEU A 143 -3.08 6.49 -18.86
N ALA A 144 -4.23 6.13 -18.29
CA ALA A 144 -4.29 5.32 -17.06
C ALA A 144 -3.55 3.98 -17.23
N GLY A 145 -3.75 3.31 -18.36
CA GLY A 145 -3.08 2.04 -18.68
C GLY A 145 -1.57 2.20 -18.84
N ILE A 146 -1.11 3.25 -19.52
CA ILE A 146 0.32 3.53 -19.73
C ILE A 146 1.02 3.83 -18.39
N LEU A 147 0.44 4.72 -17.58
CA LEU A 147 0.97 5.04 -16.25
C LEU A 147 1.03 3.79 -15.36
N SER A 148 -0.04 3.00 -15.34
CA SER A 148 -0.08 1.76 -14.54
C SER A 148 1.03 0.80 -14.94
N ARG A 149 1.24 0.59 -16.26
CA ARG A 149 2.34 -0.24 -16.77
C ARG A 149 3.69 0.26 -16.28
N HIS A 150 3.97 1.55 -16.42
CA HIS A 150 5.27 2.11 -16.03
C HIS A 150 5.53 2.03 -14.52
N PHE A 151 4.50 2.20 -13.69
CA PHE A 151 4.63 1.97 -12.25
C PHE A 151 4.94 0.51 -11.94
N TRP A 152 4.20 -0.43 -12.53
CA TRP A 152 4.46 -1.86 -12.32
C TRP A 152 5.83 -2.31 -12.85
N ASP A 153 6.30 -1.76 -13.96
CA ASP A 153 7.66 -2.01 -14.49
C ASP A 153 8.75 -1.62 -13.47
N CYS A 154 8.45 -0.72 -12.53
CA CYS A 154 9.33 -0.31 -11.43
C CYS A 154 9.01 -0.97 -10.08
N GLY A 155 8.06 -1.92 -10.03
CA GLY A 155 7.60 -2.51 -8.77
C GLY A 155 6.79 -1.55 -7.88
N ILE A 156 6.24 -0.49 -8.46
CA ILE A 156 5.44 0.53 -7.78
C ILE A 156 3.96 0.26 -8.06
N GLU A 157 3.13 0.34 -7.01
CA GLU A 157 1.71 -0.03 -7.10
C GLU A 157 0.86 1.22 -7.33
N PRO A 158 0.14 1.35 -8.47
CA PRO A 158 -0.77 2.47 -8.68
C PRO A 158 -2.02 2.29 -7.80
N VAL A 159 -2.20 3.19 -6.84
CA VAL A 159 -3.32 3.17 -5.88
C VAL A 159 -4.46 4.05 -6.38
N THR A 160 -4.13 5.22 -6.92
CA THR A 160 -5.12 6.17 -7.43
C THR A 160 -4.59 6.83 -8.68
N LEU A 161 -5.42 6.87 -9.73
CA LEU A 161 -5.16 7.59 -10.97
C LEU A 161 -6.34 8.52 -11.22
N LEU A 162 -6.11 9.82 -11.05
CA LEU A 162 -7.07 10.86 -11.37
C LEU A 162 -6.63 11.55 -12.65
N ILE A 163 -7.41 11.43 -13.71
CA ILE A 163 -7.07 11.90 -15.05
C ILE A 163 -8.23 12.69 -15.61
N ALA A 164 -7.94 13.91 -16.06
CA ALA A 164 -8.88 14.75 -16.78
C ALA A 164 -8.23 15.42 -17.98
N PHE A 165 -8.95 15.43 -19.09
CA PHE A 165 -8.59 16.23 -20.26
C PHE A 165 -9.49 17.46 -20.41
N ASP A 166 -8.87 18.55 -20.87
CA ASP A 166 -9.53 19.78 -21.30
C ASP A 166 -10.55 20.31 -20.28
N GLU A 167 -11.82 20.44 -20.65
CA GLU A 167 -12.87 20.98 -19.80
C GLU A 167 -13.07 20.20 -18.49
N ARG A 168 -12.77 18.90 -18.47
CA ARG A 168 -12.96 18.05 -17.29
C ARG A 168 -12.03 18.44 -16.14
N ILE A 169 -10.89 19.07 -16.44
CA ILE A 169 -9.91 19.52 -15.45
C ILE A 169 -10.54 20.53 -14.47
N GLN A 170 -11.40 21.41 -14.98
CA GLN A 170 -12.07 22.44 -14.17
C GLN A 170 -13.39 21.98 -13.57
N GLN A 171 -13.98 20.89 -14.10
CA GLN A 171 -15.29 20.40 -13.68
C GLN A 171 -15.23 19.52 -12.43
N TRP A 172 -14.13 18.78 -12.22
CA TRP A 172 -14.06 17.72 -11.23
C TRP A 172 -12.77 17.76 -10.42
N HIS A 173 -12.88 17.73 -9.09
CA HIS A 173 -11.72 17.67 -8.18
C HIS A 173 -11.06 16.28 -8.12
N HIS A 174 -11.83 15.21 -8.33
CA HIS A 174 -11.34 13.83 -8.35
C HIS A 174 -11.75 13.13 -9.66
N PRO A 175 -11.23 13.57 -10.82
CA PRO A 175 -11.66 13.06 -12.11
C PRO A 175 -11.16 11.64 -12.31
N LEU A 176 -12.05 10.65 -12.23
CA LEU A 176 -11.71 9.30 -12.68
C LEU A 176 -11.57 9.28 -14.22
N PRO A 177 -10.64 8.47 -14.76
CA PRO A 177 -10.44 8.37 -16.21
C PRO A 177 -11.71 7.94 -16.94
N THR A 178 -11.90 8.45 -18.14
CA THR A 178 -13.04 8.12 -19.03
C THR A 178 -12.57 7.83 -20.46
N SER A 179 -13.54 7.69 -21.38
CA SER A 179 -13.28 7.64 -22.83
C SER A 179 -13.05 9.02 -23.46
N SER A 180 -13.06 10.11 -22.66
CA SER A 180 -12.75 11.46 -23.14
C SER A 180 -11.39 11.50 -23.83
N ARG A 181 -11.31 12.28 -24.91
CA ARG A 181 -10.13 12.34 -25.78
C ARG A 181 -9.42 13.67 -25.66
N LEU A 182 -8.10 13.61 -25.54
CA LEU A 182 -7.24 14.78 -25.41
C LEU A 182 -7.37 15.69 -26.63
N LYS A 183 -7.68 16.97 -26.42
CA LYS A 183 -7.60 18.02 -27.44
C LYS A 183 -6.34 18.85 -27.24
N THR A 184 -6.17 19.39 -26.04
CA THR A 184 -5.10 20.35 -25.72
C THR A 184 -4.46 20.06 -24.37
N ARG A 185 -5.25 19.98 -23.30
CA ARG A 185 -4.71 19.94 -21.93
C ARG A 185 -4.97 18.61 -21.26
N ALA A 186 -3.98 18.12 -20.53
CA ALA A 186 -4.10 16.93 -19.72
C ALA A 186 -3.64 17.20 -18.29
N LEU A 187 -4.39 16.68 -17.31
CA LEU A 187 -4.02 16.57 -15.91
C LEU A 187 -3.95 15.08 -15.56
N ALA A 188 -2.87 14.68 -14.89
CA ALA A 188 -2.79 13.42 -14.17
C ALA A 188 -2.34 13.69 -12.73
N SER A 189 -3.13 13.22 -11.76
CA SER A 189 -2.78 13.16 -10.35
C SER A 189 -2.78 11.70 -9.91
N VAL A 190 -1.67 11.24 -9.37
CA VAL A 190 -1.46 9.84 -9.01
C VAL A 190 -1.13 9.73 -7.54
N CYS A 191 -1.58 8.64 -6.93
CA CYS A 191 -1.09 8.16 -5.65
C CYS A 191 -0.56 6.74 -5.89
N VAL A 192 0.68 6.49 -5.47
CA VAL A 192 1.34 5.21 -5.65
C VAL A 192 1.88 4.68 -4.33
N ARG A 193 1.99 3.36 -4.22
CA ARG A 193 2.51 2.68 -3.03
C ARG A 193 3.79 1.90 -3.35
N TYR A 194 4.77 2.02 -2.45
CA TYR A 194 6.04 1.27 -2.49
C TYR A 194 6.51 1.04 -1.06
N HIS A 195 6.77 -0.22 -0.68
CA HIS A 195 7.20 -0.59 0.68
C HIS A 195 6.36 0.02 1.82
N GLY A 196 5.04 0.07 1.66
CA GLY A 196 4.12 0.66 2.64
C GLY A 196 4.07 2.20 2.64
N LEU A 197 4.93 2.87 1.87
CA LEU A 197 4.95 4.32 1.70
C LEU A 197 4.02 4.73 0.56
N PHE A 198 3.37 5.89 0.72
CA PHE A 198 2.50 6.48 -0.30
C PHE A 198 3.09 7.80 -0.80
N VAL A 199 3.20 7.93 -2.12
CA VAL A 199 3.59 9.19 -2.77
C VAL A 199 2.48 9.64 -3.70
N SER A 200 2.13 10.93 -3.56
CA SER A 200 1.18 11.59 -4.44
C SER A 200 1.87 12.66 -5.26
N ALA A 201 1.57 12.72 -6.56
CA ALA A 201 2.11 13.74 -7.46
C ALA A 201 1.11 14.09 -8.56
N SER A 202 1.10 15.37 -8.94
CA SER A 202 0.27 15.88 -10.04
C SER A 202 1.12 16.51 -11.12
N ARG A 203 0.73 16.30 -12.38
CA ARG A 203 1.32 16.95 -13.56
C ARG A 203 0.22 17.39 -14.52
N MET A 204 0.46 18.53 -15.15
CA MET A 204 -0.42 19.11 -16.15
C MET A 204 0.42 19.57 -17.35
N VAL A 205 -0.05 19.25 -18.56
CA VAL A 205 0.57 19.63 -19.84
C VAL A 205 -0.47 20.32 -20.73
N ASN A 206 0.01 21.13 -21.69
CA ASN A 206 -0.81 21.92 -22.63
C ASN A 206 -0.46 21.60 -24.08
#